data_AF-A0A1B7X300-F1
#
_entry.id   AF-A0A1B7X300-F1
#
_cell.length_a   1.000
_cell.length_b   1.000
_cell.length_c   1.000
_cell.angle_alpha   90.00
_cell.angle_beta   90.00
_cell.angle_gamma   90.00
#
_symmetry.space_group_name_H-M   'P 1'
#
loop_
_entity.id
_entity.type
_entity.pdbx_description
1 polymer ?
#
loop_
_entity_poly.entity_id
_entity_poly.type
_entity_poly.pdbx_seq_one_letter_code
_entity_poly.pdbx_strand_id
1 'polypeptide(L)'
;MDNGCSYAQIGAEVLRVTKMTILETIIRELSSAPEALLLQVFNLIQSTKEDDTLVSNLSNAPRTPGLHQGEIWMSDDFNDPLPDEFWLGED
;
A
#
# COMPACT_ATOMS: atom_id res chain seq x y z
N MET A 1 -3.13 34.43 -27.52
CA MET A 1 -3.54 33.07 -27.89
C MET A 1 -3.17 32.19 -26.71
N ASP A 2 -4.07 32.14 -25.72
CA ASP A 2 -3.81 31.58 -24.39
C ASP A 2 -4.31 30.13 -24.33
N ASN A 3 -3.44 29.18 -24.67
CA ASN A 3 -3.75 27.74 -24.63
C ASN A 3 -3.19 27.04 -23.38
N GLY A 4 -3.00 27.78 -22.27
CA GLY A 4 -2.28 27.30 -21.09
C GLY A 4 -3.11 26.59 -20.01
N CYS A 5 -4.45 26.66 -20.03
CA CYS A 5 -5.27 26.21 -18.89
C CYS A 5 -5.97 24.85 -19.06
N SER A 6 -5.89 24.19 -20.21
CA SER A 6 -6.77 23.03 -20.47
C SER A 6 -6.42 21.76 -19.70
N TYR A 7 -5.15 21.51 -19.34
CA TYR A 7 -4.74 20.24 -18.74
C TYR A 7 -5.03 20.13 -17.24
N ALA A 8 -4.96 21.23 -16.50
CA ALA A 8 -5.20 21.22 -15.06
C ALA A 8 -6.68 21.00 -14.70
N GLN A 9 -7.61 21.51 -15.53
CA GLN A 9 -9.05 21.33 -15.33
C GLN A 9 -9.52 19.91 -15.68
N ILE A 10 -8.93 19.28 -16.68
CA ILE A 10 -9.27 17.89 -17.05
C ILE A 10 -8.78 16.91 -15.97
N GLY A 11 -7.57 17.11 -15.43
CA GLY A 11 -7.02 16.25 -14.37
C GLY A 11 -7.85 16.25 -13.09
N ALA A 12 -8.35 17.42 -12.67
CA ALA A 12 -9.21 17.53 -11.49
C ALA A 12 -10.58 16.86 -11.69
N GLU A 13 -11.17 16.97 -12.89
CA GLU A 13 -12.47 16.37 -13.19
C GLU A 13 -12.39 14.84 -13.33
N VAL A 14 -11.33 14.31 -13.96
CA VAL A 14 -11.09 12.86 -14.05
C VAL A 14 -10.85 12.25 -12.66
N LEU A 15 -10.06 12.89 -11.81
CA LEU A 15 -9.84 12.45 -10.43
C LEU A 15 -11.14 12.50 -9.61
N ARG A 16 -11.98 13.50 -9.84
CA ARG A 16 -13.27 13.66 -9.16
C ARG A 16 -14.28 12.58 -9.59
N VAL A 17 -14.36 12.26 -10.88
CA VAL A 17 -15.26 11.22 -11.43
C VAL A 17 -14.79 9.80 -11.06
N THR A 18 -13.49 9.52 -11.14
CA THR A 18 -12.94 8.21 -10.71
C THR A 18 -13.11 7.98 -9.21
N LYS A 19 -12.90 9.00 -8.38
CA LYS A 19 -13.18 8.92 -6.94
C LYS A 19 -14.66 8.64 -6.65
N MET A 20 -15.59 9.24 -7.41
CA MET A 20 -17.03 9.01 -7.25
C MET A 20 -17.43 7.56 -7.59
N THR A 21 -16.93 7.04 -8.71
CA THR A 21 -17.29 5.68 -9.20
C THR A 21 -16.70 4.54 -8.37
N ILE A 22 -15.49 4.73 -7.85
CA ILE A 22 -14.84 3.74 -6.98
C ILE A 22 -15.60 3.63 -5.65
N LEU A 23 -16.02 4.74 -5.06
CA LEU A 23 -16.78 4.72 -3.80
C LEU A 23 -18.12 4.00 -3.95
N GLU A 24 -18.85 4.27 -5.03
CA GLU A 24 -20.13 3.60 -5.32
C GLU A 24 -19.95 2.09 -5.48
N THR A 25 -18.86 1.68 -6.15
CA THR A 25 -18.53 0.26 -6.32
C THR A 25 -18.26 -0.40 -4.97
N ILE A 26 -17.42 0.22 -4.14
CA ILE A 26 -17.11 -0.29 -2.80
C ILE A 26 -18.38 -0.40 -1.94
N ILE A 27 -19.25 0.61 -1.96
CA ILE A 27 -20.51 0.61 -1.21
C ILE A 27 -21.40 -0.55 -1.65
N ARG A 28 -21.50 -0.80 -2.97
CA ARG A 28 -22.30 -1.91 -3.51
C ARG A 28 -21.77 -3.26 -3.05
N GLU A 29 -20.47 -3.49 -3.14
CA GLU A 29 -19.86 -4.76 -2.74
C GLU A 29 -20.03 -5.01 -1.23
N LEU A 30 -19.81 -3.98 -0.41
CA LEU A 30 -20.00 -4.07 1.04
C LEU A 30 -21.47 -4.34 1.41
N SER A 31 -22.42 -3.78 0.67
CA SER A 31 -23.85 -3.99 0.93
C SER A 31 -24.33 -5.40 0.54
N SER A 32 -23.61 -6.08 -0.35
CA SER A 32 -23.94 -7.45 -0.78
C SER A 32 -23.16 -8.54 -0.02
N ALA A 33 -22.25 -8.15 0.88
CA ALA A 33 -21.36 -9.07 1.59
C ALA A 33 -22.05 -9.72 2.81
N PRO A 34 -21.68 -10.97 3.18
CA PRO A 34 -22.12 -11.60 4.42
C PRO A 34 -21.64 -10.88 5.69
N GLU A 35 -22.44 -10.93 6.76
CA GLU A 35 -22.19 -10.20 8.01
C GLU A 35 -20.86 -10.57 8.70
N ALA A 36 -20.41 -11.83 8.57
CA ALA A 36 -19.13 -12.28 9.09
C ALA A 36 -17.91 -11.56 8.46
N LEU A 37 -18.03 -11.11 7.20
CA LEU A 37 -16.97 -10.34 6.53
C LEU A 37 -17.04 -8.86 6.90
N LEU A 38 -18.24 -8.34 7.20
CA LEU A 38 -18.42 -6.96 7.63
C LEU A 38 -17.68 -6.66 8.95
N LEU A 39 -17.64 -7.62 9.88
CA LEU A 39 -16.87 -7.49 11.12
C LEU A 39 -15.37 -7.36 10.88
N GLN A 40 -14.82 -8.10 9.91
CA GLN A 40 -13.40 -8.01 9.55
C GLN A 40 -13.06 -6.66 8.92
N VAL A 41 -13.92 -6.18 8.01
CA VAL A 41 -13.77 -4.85 7.41
C VAL A 41 -13.88 -3.75 8.46
N PHE A 42 -14.81 -3.87 9.41
CA PHE A 42 -14.95 -2.92 10.51
C PHE A 42 -13.68 -2.86 11.36
N ASN A 43 -13.13 -4.01 11.76
CA ASN A 43 -11.89 -4.08 12.54
C ASN A 43 -10.71 -3.47 11.80
N LEU A 44 -10.60 -3.70 10.48
CA LEU A 44 -9.58 -3.08 9.65
C LEU A 44 -9.72 -1.54 9.63
N ILE A 45 -10.94 -1.02 9.44
CA ILE A 45 -11.19 0.42 9.47
C ILE A 45 -10.85 1.02 10.83
N GLN A 46 -11.16 0.33 11.93
CA GLN A 46 -10.79 0.78 13.27
C GLN A 46 -9.27 0.80 13.45
N SER A 47 -8.56 -0.22 12.97
CA SER A 47 -7.09 -0.22 12.95
C SER A 47 -6.53 0.98 12.20
N THR A 48 -7.13 1.41 11.09
CA THR A 48 -6.67 2.60 10.35
C THR A 48 -6.96 3.93 11.05
N LYS A 49 -7.98 3.99 11.91
CA LYS A 49 -8.26 5.17 12.74
C LYS A 49 -7.29 5.33 13.90
N GLU A 50 -6.81 4.22 14.44
CA GLU A 50 -5.82 4.22 15.52
C GLU A 50 -4.40 4.55 14.99
N ASP A 51 -4.15 4.25 13.71
CA ASP A 51 -2.86 4.44 13.04
C ASP A 51 -2.48 5.91 12.73
N ASP A 52 -3.48 6.79 12.57
CA ASP A 52 -3.24 8.24 12.39
C ASP A 52 -2.53 8.89 13.59
N THR A 53 -2.54 8.21 14.75
CA THR A 53 -1.83 8.67 15.97
C THR A 53 -0.48 7.99 16.21
N LEU A 54 -0.18 6.88 15.49
CA LEU A 54 1.02 6.07 15.72
C LEU A 54 2.02 6.10 14.54
N VAL A 55 1.57 6.28 13.30
CA VAL A 55 2.46 6.24 12.12
C VAL A 55 3.04 7.60 11.73
N SER A 56 2.39 8.70 12.11
CA SER A 56 2.99 10.05 12.05
C SER A 56 4.23 10.18 12.96
N ASN A 57 4.28 9.44 14.07
CA ASN A 57 5.39 9.47 15.02
C ASN A 57 6.47 8.39 14.75
N LEU A 58 6.15 7.30 14.04
CA LEU A 58 7.11 6.26 13.67
C LEU A 58 7.89 6.59 12.38
N SER A 59 7.31 7.35 11.46
CA SER A 59 7.99 7.70 10.19
C SER A 59 9.16 8.69 10.37
N ASN A 60 9.23 9.37 11.51
CA ASN A 60 10.32 10.29 11.88
C ASN A 60 11.29 9.70 12.91
N ALA A 61 11.13 8.43 13.30
CA ALA A 61 12.11 7.80 14.16
C ALA A 61 13.46 7.75 13.42
N PRO A 62 14.52 8.41 13.95
CA PRO A 62 15.81 8.38 13.31
C PRO A 62 16.29 6.92 13.22
N ARG A 63 16.73 6.50 12.03
CA ARG A 63 17.34 5.18 11.86
C ARG A 63 18.52 5.07 12.81
N THR A 64 18.48 4.09 13.71
CA THR A 64 19.58 3.79 14.62
C THR A 64 20.49 2.76 13.95
N PRO A 65 21.74 3.10 13.58
CA PRO A 65 22.67 2.13 13.01
C PRO A 65 22.88 0.97 13.99
N GLY A 66 22.77 -0.27 13.49
CA GLY A 66 23.05 -1.47 14.31
C GLY A 66 21.96 -1.85 15.32
N LEU A 67 20.75 -1.28 15.26
CA LEU A 67 19.66 -1.60 16.20
C LEU A 67 19.34 -3.11 16.30
N HIS A 68 19.54 -3.85 15.22
CA HIS A 68 19.28 -5.29 15.12
C HIS A 68 20.55 -6.09 14.76
N GLN A 69 21.73 -5.58 15.13
CA GLN A 69 22.99 -6.24 14.82
C GLN A 69 23.05 -7.61 15.53
N GLY A 70 23.17 -8.68 14.75
CA GLY A 70 23.21 -10.05 15.26
C GLY A 70 21.83 -10.66 15.56
N GLU A 71 20.74 -9.90 15.45
CA GLU A 71 19.37 -10.42 15.56
C GLU A 71 18.83 -10.94 14.23
N ILE A 72 19.49 -10.59 13.13
CA ILE A 72 19.14 -11.03 11.78
C ILE A 72 19.86 -12.35 11.52
N TRP A 73 19.07 -13.42 11.35
CA TRP A 73 19.58 -14.68 10.82
C TRP A 73 19.56 -14.63 9.29
N MET A 74 20.67 -15.04 8.70
CA MET A 74 20.86 -15.13 7.27
C MET A 74 21.47 -16.50 7.00
N SER A 75 21.05 -17.15 5.90
CA SER A 75 21.64 -18.42 5.50
C SER A 75 23.10 -18.22 5.10
N ASP A 76 23.93 -19.25 5.28
CA ASP A 76 25.36 -19.19 4.98
C ASP A 76 25.64 -18.93 3.49
N ASP A 77 24.69 -19.26 2.61
CA ASP A 77 24.73 -19.12 1.15
C ASP A 77 24.17 -17.81 0.62
N PHE A 78 23.75 -16.86 1.48
CA PHE A 78 23.10 -15.62 1.00
C PHE A 78 23.99 -14.79 0.08
N ASN A 79 25.31 -14.82 0.31
CA ASN A 79 26.28 -14.08 -0.51
C ASN A 79 26.75 -14.88 -1.73
N ASP A 80 26.31 -16.13 -1.88
CA ASP A 80 26.69 -16.96 -3.00
C ASP A 80 25.95 -16.47 -4.27
N PRO A 81 26.60 -16.55 -5.44
CA PRO A 81 25.94 -16.20 -6.69
C PRO A 81 24.75 -17.13 -6.92
N LEU A 82 23.61 -16.56 -7.33
CA LEU A 82 22.46 -17.35 -7.72
C LEU A 82 22.79 -18.20 -8.95
N PRO A 83 22.31 -19.46 -9.01
CA PRO A 83 22.57 -20.37 -10.11
C PRO A 83 21.97 -19.86 -11.42
N ASP A 84 22.52 -20.26 -12.57
CA ASP A 84 22.10 -19.76 -13.88
C ASP A 84 20.64 -20.09 -14.18
N GLU A 85 20.13 -21.22 -13.69
CA GLU A 85 18.73 -21.64 -13.78
C GLU A 85 17.78 -20.63 -13.12
N PHE A 86 18.22 -19.92 -12.07
CA PHE A 86 17.44 -18.83 -11.46
C PHE A 86 17.23 -17.66 -12.43
N TRP A 87 18.24 -17.38 -13.27
CA TRP A 87 18.22 -16.27 -14.23
C TRP A 87 17.61 -16.66 -15.58
N LEU A 88 17.87 -17.89 -16.03
CA LEU A 88 17.55 -18.36 -17.37
C LEU A 88 16.29 -19.25 -17.42
N GLY A 89 15.85 -19.77 -16.27
CA GLY A 89 14.80 -20.80 -16.17
C GLY A 89 15.34 -22.21 -16.46
N GLU A 90 14.56 -23.23 -16.08
CA GLU A 90 14.74 -24.59 -16.61
C GLU A 90 14.09 -24.68 -18.00
N ASP A 91 14.78 -25.31 -18.95
CA ASP A 91 14.27 -25.59 -20.31
C ASP A 91 13.05 -26.54 -20.32
#